data_AF-A0A7S1VSH0-F1
#
_entry.id   AF-A0A7S1VSH0-F1
#
_cell.length_a   1.000
_cell.length_b   1.000
_cell.length_c   1.000
_cell.angle_alpha   90.00
_cell.angle_beta   90.00
_cell.angle_gamma   90.00
#
_symmetry.space_group_name_H-M   'P 1'
#
loop_
_entity.id
_entity.type
_entity.pdbx_description
1 polymer ?
#
loop_
_entity_poly.entity_id
_entity_poly.type
_entity_poly.pdbx_seq_one_letter_code
_entity_poly.pdbx_strand_id
1 'polypeptide(L)'
;AKSTKELQPTVISYTIGIDAFSDRGKPREAERLLRIMLADDNVRKVDEYPFCSVLNAYAKSNEVHAPKKCLRLLRDSREALLVRYKVGRDWWEKNVNRMYAIVIDAFAKRGQAPEAEKLLNVLMQDEKVVPR
;
A
#
# COMPACT_ATOMS: atom_id res chain seq x y z
N ALA A 1 -27.17 -31.81 3.81
CA ALA A 1 -26.16 -31.09 3.01
C ALA A 1 -25.66 -29.90 3.82
N LYS A 2 -24.36 -29.82 4.14
CA LYS A 2 -23.79 -28.61 4.75
C LYS A 2 -23.93 -27.50 3.70
N SER A 3 -24.77 -26.51 4.00
CA SER A 3 -24.87 -25.28 3.21
C SER A 3 -23.47 -24.71 3.07
N THR A 4 -22.88 -24.79 1.88
CA THR A 4 -21.76 -23.93 1.53
C THR A 4 -22.34 -22.52 1.47
N LYS A 5 -22.45 -21.86 2.63
CA LYS A 5 -22.47 -20.41 2.66
C LYS A 5 -21.31 -20.00 1.78
N GLU A 6 -21.60 -19.35 0.66
CA GLU A 6 -20.62 -18.90 -0.32
C GLU A 6 -19.44 -18.29 0.45
N LEU A 7 -18.27 -18.93 0.35
CA LEU A 7 -17.09 -18.49 1.06
C LEU A 7 -16.64 -17.18 0.43
N GLN A 8 -17.03 -16.06 1.05
CA GLN A 8 -16.67 -14.74 0.57
C GLN A 8 -15.20 -14.46 0.93
N PRO A 9 -14.39 -13.94 -0.01
CA PRO A 9 -13.02 -13.55 0.28
C PRO A 9 -12.94 -12.54 1.43
N THR A 10 -11.93 -12.68 2.26
CA THR A 10 -11.63 -11.72 3.34
C THR A 10 -10.45 -10.83 2.95
N VAL A 11 -10.24 -9.74 3.68
CA VAL A 11 -9.05 -8.89 3.57
C VAL A 11 -7.77 -9.72 3.60
N ILE A 12 -7.70 -10.72 4.50
CA ILE A 12 -6.54 -11.61 4.64
C ILE A 12 -6.34 -12.40 3.34
N SER A 13 -7.41 -13.01 2.81
CA SER A 13 -7.35 -13.79 1.57
C SER A 13 -6.89 -12.95 0.37
N TYR A 14 -7.41 -11.72 0.24
CA TYR A 14 -6.95 -10.78 -0.77
C TYR A 14 -5.48 -10.40 -0.56
N THR A 15 -5.08 -10.07 0.67
CA THR A 15 -3.71 -9.66 1.01
C THR A 15 -2.71 -10.73 0.63
N ILE A 16 -2.99 -12.00 0.93
CA ILE A 16 -2.14 -13.14 0.55
C ILE A 16 -1.98 -13.21 -0.98
N GLY A 17 -3.08 -13.05 -1.71
CA GLY A 17 -3.03 -13.03 -3.18
C GLY A 17 -2.22 -11.85 -3.74
N ILE A 18 -2.35 -10.67 -3.13
CA ILE A 18 -1.60 -9.47 -3.52
C ILE A 18 -0.11 -9.69 -3.25
N ASP A 19 0.24 -10.24 -2.09
CA ASP A 19 1.62 -10.50 -1.68
C ASP A 19 2.31 -11.55 -2.58
N ALA A 20 1.57 -12.57 -3.00
CA ALA A 20 2.07 -13.54 -3.98
C ALA A 20 2.46 -12.89 -5.33
N PHE A 21 1.77 -11.82 -5.76
CA PHE A 21 2.17 -11.03 -6.93
C PHE A 21 3.32 -10.07 -6.62
N SER A 22 3.36 -9.50 -5.41
CA SER A 22 4.47 -8.67 -4.92
C SER A 22 5.80 -9.40 -4.99
N ASP A 23 5.87 -10.63 -4.52
CA ASP A 23 7.09 -11.44 -4.52
C ASP A 23 7.65 -11.73 -5.90
N ARG A 24 6.79 -11.68 -6.91
CA ARG A 24 7.17 -11.87 -8.32
C ARG A 24 7.42 -10.56 -9.06
N GLY A 25 7.36 -9.42 -8.38
CA GLY A 25 7.49 -8.10 -9.01
C GLY A 25 6.41 -7.85 -10.07
N LYS A 26 5.18 -8.32 -9.82
CA LYS A 26 4.02 -8.21 -10.72
C LYS A 26 3.02 -7.16 -10.23
N PRO A 27 3.34 -5.86 -10.36
CA PRO A 27 2.55 -4.82 -9.73
C PRO A 27 1.17 -4.61 -10.35
N ARG A 28 0.99 -4.90 -11.65
CA ARG A 28 -0.31 -4.69 -12.32
C ARG A 28 -1.36 -5.66 -11.80
N GLU A 29 -0.95 -6.90 -11.58
CA GLU A 29 -1.78 -7.97 -11.03
C GLU A 29 -2.07 -7.72 -9.54
N ALA A 30 -1.05 -7.29 -8.78
CA ALA A 30 -1.20 -6.88 -7.38
C ALA A 30 -2.20 -5.71 -7.24
N GLU A 31 -2.05 -4.66 -8.04
CA GLU A 31 -2.92 -3.48 -8.03
C GLU A 31 -4.34 -3.82 -8.51
N ARG A 32 -4.49 -4.71 -9.50
CA ARG A 32 -5.81 -5.19 -9.92
C ARG A 32 -6.53 -5.90 -8.78
N LEU A 33 -5.83 -6.76 -8.04
CA LEU A 33 -6.44 -7.50 -6.93
C LEU A 33 -6.76 -6.58 -5.74
N LEU A 34 -5.91 -5.58 -5.48
CA LEU A 34 -6.22 -4.51 -4.52
C LEU A 34 -7.49 -3.76 -4.92
N ARG A 35 -7.66 -3.36 -6.19
CA ARG A 35 -8.88 -2.69 -6.65
C ARG A 35 -10.13 -3.55 -6.46
N ILE A 36 -10.04 -4.86 -6.70
CA ILE A 36 -11.14 -5.79 -6.44
C ILE A 36 -11.47 -5.84 -4.94
N MET A 37 -10.46 -5.99 -4.07
CA MET A 37 -10.65 -5.96 -2.62
C MET A 37 -11.32 -4.66 -2.16
N LEU A 38 -10.89 -3.52 -2.71
CA LEU A 38 -11.47 -2.21 -2.38
C LEU A 38 -12.89 -2.04 -2.94
N ALA A 39 -13.30 -2.78 -3.96
CA ALA A 39 -14.67 -2.72 -4.51
C ALA A 39 -15.61 -3.76 -3.87
N ASP A 40 -15.09 -4.65 -3.03
CA ASP A 40 -15.84 -5.73 -2.39
C ASP A 40 -16.59 -5.21 -1.16
N ASP A 41 -17.93 -5.21 -1.20
CA ASP A 41 -18.78 -4.73 -0.11
C ASP A 41 -18.66 -5.58 1.18
N ASN A 42 -18.08 -6.79 1.09
CA ASN A 42 -17.79 -7.61 2.26
C ASN A 42 -16.54 -7.11 3.02
N VAL A 43 -15.70 -6.31 2.37
CA VAL A 43 -14.48 -5.73 2.96
C VAL A 43 -14.81 -4.44 3.70
N ARG A 44 -15.06 -4.58 5.01
CA ARG A 44 -15.48 -3.45 5.88
C ARG A 44 -14.33 -2.70 6.55
N LYS A 45 -13.17 -3.33 6.66
CA LYS A 45 -11.96 -2.76 7.28
C LYS A 45 -10.78 -3.12 6.42
N VAL A 46 -9.88 -2.19 6.21
CA VAL A 46 -8.67 -2.40 5.41
C VAL A 46 -7.51 -1.82 6.20
N ASP A 47 -6.45 -2.61 6.33
CA ASP A 47 -5.19 -2.18 6.93
C ASP A 47 -4.24 -1.67 5.84
N GLU A 48 -3.02 -1.28 6.20
CA GLU A 48 -2.01 -0.77 5.28
C GLU A 48 -1.33 -1.88 4.47
N TYR A 49 -1.40 -3.13 4.94
CA TYR A 49 -0.70 -4.28 4.34
C TYR A 49 -0.99 -4.55 2.86
N PRO A 50 -2.24 -4.55 2.39
CA PRO A 50 -2.55 -4.69 0.96
C PRO A 50 -1.86 -3.62 0.11
N PHE A 51 -1.85 -2.36 0.58
CA PHE A 51 -1.20 -1.26 -0.11
C PHE A 51 0.33 -1.43 -0.10
N CYS A 52 0.92 -1.77 1.05
CA CYS A 52 2.36 -2.06 1.16
C CYS A 52 2.78 -3.18 0.19
N SER A 53 1.96 -4.21 0.03
CA SER A 53 2.24 -5.33 -0.86
C SER A 53 2.27 -4.87 -2.32
N VAL A 54 1.32 -4.03 -2.76
CA VAL A 54 1.36 -3.46 -4.12
C VAL A 54 2.54 -2.48 -4.30
N LEU A 55 2.86 -1.66 -3.29
CA LEU A 55 4.05 -0.80 -3.32
C LEU A 55 5.34 -1.61 -3.49
N ASN A 56 5.48 -2.71 -2.74
CA ASN A 56 6.60 -3.64 -2.86
C ASN A 56 6.65 -4.29 -4.25
N ALA A 57 5.49 -4.67 -4.81
CA ALA A 57 5.41 -5.19 -6.16
C ALA A 57 5.99 -4.19 -7.19
N TYR A 58 5.67 -2.90 -7.04
CA TYR A 58 6.22 -1.84 -7.90
C TYR A 58 7.71 -1.63 -7.66
N ALA A 59 8.16 -1.57 -6.41
CA ALA A 59 9.57 -1.39 -6.07
C ALA A 59 10.46 -2.56 -6.57
N LYS A 60 9.93 -3.79 -6.57
CA LYS A 60 10.58 -4.99 -7.12
C LYS A 60 10.46 -5.09 -8.65
N SER A 61 9.60 -4.31 -9.29
CA SER A 61 9.39 -4.36 -10.74
C SER A 61 10.48 -3.62 -11.51
N ASN A 62 10.66 -3.99 -12.79
CA ASN A 62 11.52 -3.27 -13.73
C ASN A 62 10.80 -2.13 -14.47
N GLU A 63 9.61 -1.71 -14.01
CA GLU A 63 8.89 -0.61 -14.66
C GLU A 63 9.62 0.73 -14.45
N VAL A 64 9.89 1.45 -15.54
CA VAL A 64 10.58 2.75 -15.54
C VAL A 64 9.88 3.79 -14.65
N HIS A 65 8.55 3.73 -14.59
CA HIS A 65 7.72 4.66 -13.82
C HIS A 65 7.28 4.11 -12.46
N ALA A 66 7.90 3.02 -11.98
CA ALA A 66 7.55 2.41 -10.69
C ALA A 66 7.55 3.41 -9.52
N PRO A 67 8.57 4.29 -9.31
CA PRO A 67 8.55 5.22 -8.19
C PRO A 67 7.38 6.21 -8.24
N LYS A 68 7.07 6.73 -9.43
CA LYS A 68 5.92 7.63 -9.62
C LYS A 68 4.59 6.92 -9.37
N LYS A 69 4.50 5.63 -9.71
CA LYS A 69 3.33 4.80 -9.40
C LYS A 69 3.21 4.51 -7.90
N CYS A 70 4.31 4.18 -7.23
CA CYS A 70 4.36 4.05 -5.77
C CYS A 70 3.86 5.31 -5.08
N LEU A 71 4.32 6.48 -5.53
CA LEU A 71 3.89 7.76 -4.95
C LEU A 71 2.40 8.02 -5.12
N ARG A 72 1.81 7.68 -6.28
CA ARG A 72 0.36 7.79 -6.47
C ARG A 72 -0.38 6.84 -5.54
N LEU A 73 0.04 5.57 -5.48
CA LEU A 73 -0.61 4.59 -4.64
C LEU A 73 -0.53 4.93 -3.15
N LEU A 74 0.58 5.55 -2.69
CA LEU A 74 0.70 6.07 -1.32
C LEU A 74 -0.33 7.18 -1.02
N ARG A 75 -0.66 8.03 -2.01
CA ARG A 75 -1.69 9.07 -1.85
C ARG A 75 -3.08 8.46 -1.87
N ASP A 76 -3.33 7.53 -2.79
CA ASP A 76 -4.61 6.83 -2.92
C ASP A 76 -4.88 5.99 -1.65
N SER A 77 -3.86 5.38 -1.04
CA SER A 77 -3.99 4.64 0.22
C SER A 77 -4.35 5.57 1.38
N ARG A 78 -3.73 6.75 1.46
CA ARG A 78 -4.07 7.77 2.47
C ARG A 78 -5.54 8.19 2.36
N GLU A 79 -6.01 8.49 1.15
CA GLU A 79 -7.41 8.86 0.91
C GLU A 79 -8.35 7.70 1.27
N ALA A 80 -8.07 6.50 0.76
CA ALA A 80 -8.88 5.32 1.05
C ALA A 80 -8.97 5.05 2.56
N LEU A 81 -7.84 5.03 3.25
CA LEU A 81 -7.79 4.69 4.68
C LEU A 81 -8.44 5.79 5.55
N LEU A 82 -8.06 7.05 5.38
CA LEU A 82 -8.56 8.14 6.24
C LEU A 82 -9.99 8.57 5.92
N VAL A 83 -10.37 8.60 4.64
CA VAL A 83 -11.68 9.15 4.22
C VAL A 83 -12.71 8.03 4.10
N ARG A 84 -12.40 6.99 3.33
CA ARG A 84 -13.36 5.93 3.01
C ARG A 84 -13.53 4.94 4.16
N TYR A 85 -12.41 4.39 4.67
CA TYR A 85 -12.44 3.44 5.78
C TYR A 85 -12.40 4.11 7.16
N LYS A 86 -12.25 5.45 7.19
CA LYS A 86 -12.28 6.28 8.40
C LYS A 86 -11.36 5.75 9.49
N VAL A 87 -10.17 5.27 9.12
CA VAL A 87 -9.15 4.92 10.11
C VAL A 87 -8.77 6.19 10.88
N GLY A 88 -8.56 6.07 12.19
CA GLY A 88 -8.15 7.22 13.01
C GLY A 88 -6.81 7.78 12.53
N ARG A 89 -6.62 9.11 12.67
CA ARG A 89 -5.34 9.75 12.31
C ARG A 89 -4.16 9.12 13.05
N ASP A 90 -4.34 8.84 14.34
CA ASP A 90 -3.35 8.16 15.17
C ASP A 90 -2.97 6.77 14.65
N TRP A 91 -3.94 6.08 14.02
CA TRP A 91 -3.67 4.78 13.39
C TRP A 91 -2.85 4.98 12.11
N TRP A 92 -3.18 5.97 11.28
CA TRP A 92 -2.41 6.28 10.08
C TRP A 92 -0.95 6.65 10.44
N GLU A 93 -0.76 7.57 11.38
CA GLU A 93 0.56 8.04 11.83
C GLU A 93 1.45 6.90 12.34
N LYS A 94 0.87 5.86 12.95
CA LYS A 94 1.63 4.69 13.44
C LYS A 94 2.02 3.71 12.33
N ASN A 95 1.30 3.70 11.21
CA ASN A 95 1.43 2.66 10.17
C ASN A 95 1.96 3.20 8.82
N VAL A 96 2.01 4.52 8.65
CA VAL A 96 2.42 5.20 7.41
C VAL A 96 3.92 5.02 7.08
N ASN A 97 4.77 4.88 8.09
CA ASN A 97 6.23 4.79 7.94
C ASN A 97 6.66 3.66 7.00
N ARG A 98 5.97 2.52 7.06
CA ARG A 98 6.25 1.37 6.18
C ARG A 98 6.03 1.73 4.70
N MET A 99 4.91 2.37 4.39
CA MET A 99 4.59 2.73 2.99
C MET A 99 5.58 3.77 2.46
N TYR A 100 5.90 4.82 3.24
CA TYR A 100 6.89 5.82 2.85
C TYR A 100 8.28 5.22 2.64
N ALA A 101 8.74 4.34 3.53
CA ALA A 101 10.03 3.68 3.41
C ALA A 101 10.15 2.92 2.07
N ILE A 102 9.09 2.20 1.65
CA ILE A 102 9.08 1.49 0.36
C ILE A 102 9.15 2.48 -0.82
N VAL A 103 8.42 3.60 -0.76
CA VAL A 103 8.44 4.59 -1.85
C VAL A 103 9.79 5.31 -1.93
N ILE A 104 10.36 5.70 -0.79
CA ILE A 104 11.69 6.32 -0.70
C ILE A 104 12.76 5.38 -1.27
N ASP A 105 12.75 4.10 -0.87
CA ASP A 105 13.65 3.08 -1.41
C ASP A 105 13.48 2.91 -2.93
N ALA A 106 12.23 2.92 -3.43
CA ALA A 106 11.97 2.85 -4.86
C ALA A 106 12.57 4.03 -5.64
N PHE A 107 12.50 5.26 -5.11
CA PHE A 107 13.16 6.43 -5.71
C PHE A 107 14.69 6.33 -5.62
N ALA A 108 15.23 5.93 -4.47
CA ALA A 108 16.67 5.77 -4.25
C ALA A 108 17.29 4.76 -5.23
N LYS A 109 16.66 3.59 -5.41
CA LYS A 109 17.09 2.55 -6.36
C LYS A 109 17.09 3.00 -7.83
N ARG A 110 16.39 4.08 -8.16
CA ARG A 110 16.35 4.67 -9.51
C ARG A 110 17.24 5.90 -9.66
N GLY A 111 18.08 6.20 -8.67
CA GLY A 111 18.95 7.37 -8.68
C GLY A 111 18.21 8.70 -8.52
N GLN A 112 16.94 8.67 -8.12
CA GLN A 112 16.09 9.84 -7.91
C GLN A 112 16.20 10.31 -6.45
N ALA A 113 17.42 10.60 -6.02
CA ALA A 113 17.73 11.00 -4.65
C ALA A 113 16.99 12.28 -4.21
N PRO A 114 16.84 13.33 -5.04
CA PRO A 114 16.09 14.52 -4.65
C PRO A 114 14.61 14.23 -4.33
N GLU A 115 13.98 13.31 -5.05
CA GLU A 115 12.61 12.88 -4.80
C GLU A 115 12.50 12.03 -3.53
N ALA A 116 13.46 11.15 -3.29
CA ALA A 116 13.54 10.38 -2.05
C ALA A 116 13.68 11.30 -0.82
N GLU A 117 14.55 12.31 -0.89
CA GLU A 117 14.74 13.31 0.17
C GLU A 117 13.48 14.16 0.40
N LYS A 118 12.82 14.61 -0.66
CA LYS A 118 11.54 15.32 -0.55
C LYS A 118 10.50 14.49 0.20
N LEU A 119 10.40 13.20 -0.09
CA LEU A 119 9.44 12.31 0.59
C LEU A 119 9.83 12.06 2.05
N LEU A 120 11.12 11.97 2.36
CA LEU A 120 11.58 11.89 3.74
C LEU A 120 11.21 13.17 4.51
N ASN A 121 11.40 14.34 3.92
CA ASN A 121 11.02 15.61 4.53
C ASN A 121 9.50 15.72 4.75
N VAL A 122 8.68 15.23 3.80
CA VAL A 122 7.23 15.14 3.98
C VAL A 122 6.87 14.21 5.12
N LEU A 123 7.52 13.04 5.22
CA LEU A 123 7.31 12.11 6.33
C LEU A 123 7.64 12.79 7.67
N MET A 124 8.79 13.48 7.76
CA MET A 124 9.22 14.18 8.97
C MET A 124 8.31 15.36 9.35
N GLN A 125 7.66 16.00 8.37
CA GLN A 125 6.68 17.06 8.63
C GLN A 125 5.31 16.51 9.03
N ASP A 126 4.90 15.37 8.47
CA ASP A 126 3.74 14.60 8.93
C ASP A 126 4.01 14.03 10.35
N GLU A 127 5.26 13.71 10.69
CA GLU A 127 5.72 13.23 12.00
C GLU A 127 5.96 14.37 13.02
N LYS A 128 4.88 14.85 13.64
CA LYS A 128 4.91 15.05 15.11
C LYS A 128 4.96 13.68 15.85
N VAL A 129 5.71 12.73 15.32
CA VAL A 129 5.91 11.38 15.84
C VAL A 129 7.39 11.24 16.12
N VAL A 130 7.71 11.08 17.40
CA VAL A 130 9.08 10.91 17.89
C VAL A 130 9.63 9.59 17.33
N PRO A 131 10.85 9.58 16.75
CA PRO A 131 11.54 8.34 16.40
C PRO A 131 11.64 7.48 17.66
N ARG A 132 11.19 6.22 17.59
CA ARG A 132 11.41 5.26 18.67
C ARG A 132 12.86 4.83 18.74
#